data_AF-A0A6G5RIX7-F1
#
_entry.id   AF-A0A6G5RIX7-F1
#
_cell.length_a   1.000
_cell.length_b   1.000
_cell.length_c   1.000
_cell.angle_alpha   90.00
_cell.angle_beta   90.00
_cell.angle_gamma   90.00
#
_symmetry.space_group_name_H-M   'P 1'
#
loop_
_entity.id
_entity.type
_entity.pdbx_description
1 polymer ?
#
loop_
_entity_poly.entity_id
_entity_poly.type
_entity_poly.pdbx_seq_one_letter_code
_entity_poly.pdbx_strand_id
1 'polypeptide(L)'
;MDRLVHHELRAVVSVLAATAVALTTVGLVRGFSAPSEPGRLGLYVAGVLAFLLLWTLLKATRLKWLGEIRDFEKAVPVEDTGPTLPAERFLRDQPFSPRLFVLYLLFTVPLSLWEPWAAVLPLWSALDWLGQAATAAHWERGHGVLLWRGRVASRPWELSVSRRPPTRTATGAQPA
;
A
#
# COMPACT_ATOMS: atom_id res chain seq x y z
N MET A 1 8.06 -14.22 3.80
CA MET A 1 8.83 -13.00 4.11
C MET A 1 8.53 -12.00 3.01
N ASP A 2 8.05 -10.81 3.35
CA ASP A 2 7.58 -9.85 2.35
C ASP A 2 8.23 -8.48 2.59
N ARG A 3 8.64 -7.82 1.49
CA ARG A 3 9.02 -6.40 1.56
C ARG A 3 7.79 -5.60 1.94
N LEU A 4 7.95 -4.63 2.84
CA LEU A 4 6.84 -3.83 3.35
C LEU A 4 6.06 -3.17 2.22
N VAL A 5 6.77 -2.49 1.30
CA VAL A 5 6.17 -1.83 0.13
C VAL A 5 5.30 -2.79 -0.71
N HIS A 6 5.76 -4.02 -0.92
CA HIS A 6 5.01 -5.01 -1.71
C HIS A 6 3.77 -5.54 -0.97
N HIS A 7 3.82 -5.64 0.35
CA HIS A 7 2.67 -6.03 1.16
C HIS A 7 1.59 -4.94 1.13
N GLU A 8 2.01 -3.69 1.36
CA GLU A 8 1.09 -2.55 1.36
C GLU A 8 0.45 -2.35 -0.03
N LEU A 9 1.24 -2.44 -1.12
CA LEU A 9 0.68 -2.36 -2.48
C LEU A 9 -0.32 -3.49 -2.79
N ARG A 10 -0.05 -4.73 -2.33
CA ARG A 10 -1.02 -5.83 -2.46
C ARG A 10 -2.32 -5.52 -1.73
N ALA A 11 -2.23 -4.96 -0.52
CA ALA A 11 -3.40 -4.58 0.27
C ALA A 11 -4.22 -3.51 -0.45
N VAL A 12 -3.57 -2.49 -1.00
CA VAL A 12 -4.19 -1.45 -1.85
C VAL A 12 -4.92 -2.07 -3.04
N VAL A 13 -4.26 -2.91 -3.84
CA VAL A 13 -4.86 -3.56 -5.02
C VAL A 13 -6.08 -4.40 -4.62
N SER A 14 -5.97 -5.16 -3.53
CA SER A 14 -7.04 -6.04 -3.05
C SER A 14 -8.27 -5.24 -2.62
N VAL A 15 -8.07 -4.09 -1.97
CA VAL A 15 -9.17 -3.26 -1.50
C VAL A 15 -9.78 -2.39 -2.58
N LEU A 16 -8.99 -1.92 -3.54
CA LEU A 16 -9.53 -1.30 -4.75
C LEU A 16 -10.40 -2.27 -5.55
N ALA A 17 -9.98 -3.52 -5.68
CA ALA A 17 -10.78 -4.57 -6.32
C ALA A 17 -12.10 -4.83 -5.56
N ALA A 18 -12.05 -4.95 -4.23
CA ALA A 18 -13.26 -5.13 -3.42
C ALA A 18 -14.22 -3.93 -3.54
N THR A 19 -13.67 -2.71 -3.56
CA THR A 19 -14.43 -1.47 -3.76
C THR A 19 -15.12 -1.44 -5.11
N ALA A 20 -14.39 -1.80 -6.18
CA ALA A 20 -14.95 -1.86 -7.53
C ALA A 20 -16.12 -2.85 -7.58
N VAL A 21 -15.97 -4.05 -7.02
CA VAL A 21 -17.06 -5.04 -6.95
C VAL A 21 -18.25 -4.51 -6.14
N ALA A 22 -18.01 -3.86 -5.00
CA ALA A 22 -19.09 -3.29 -4.20
C ALA A 22 -19.85 -2.19 -4.96
N LEU A 23 -19.15 -1.28 -5.64
CA LEU A 23 -19.75 -0.24 -6.47
C LEU A 23 -20.55 -0.82 -7.64
N THR A 24 -20.01 -1.82 -8.33
CA THR A 24 -20.73 -2.54 -9.39
C THR A 24 -21.98 -3.20 -8.85
N THR A 25 -21.91 -3.84 -7.68
CA THR A 25 -23.06 -4.51 -7.05
C THR A 25 -24.15 -3.50 -6.70
N VAL A 26 -23.79 -2.36 -6.10
CA VAL A 26 -24.74 -1.28 -5.80
C VAL A 26 -25.36 -0.73 -7.08
N GLY A 27 -24.57 -0.48 -8.12
CA GLY A 27 -25.07 0.02 -9.41
C GLY A 27 -26.00 -0.97 -10.13
N LEU A 28 -25.73 -2.29 -10.02
CA LEU A 28 -26.61 -3.31 -10.58
C LEU A 28 -27.92 -3.46 -9.79
N VAL A 29 -27.89 -3.34 -8.46
CA VAL A 29 -29.07 -3.52 -7.60
C VAL A 29 -29.95 -2.26 -7.55
N ARG A 30 -29.33 -1.08 -7.46
CA ARG A 30 -30.03 0.21 -7.28
C ARG A 30 -30.10 1.05 -8.56
N GLY A 31 -29.44 0.61 -9.64
CA GLY A 31 -29.29 1.38 -10.87
C GLY A 31 -28.07 2.31 -10.84
N PHE A 32 -27.43 2.48 -12.00
CA PHE A 32 -26.39 3.50 -12.18
C PHE A 32 -27.07 4.86 -12.38
N SER A 33 -27.14 5.67 -11.33
CA SER A 33 -27.46 7.08 -11.52
C SER A 33 -26.32 7.75 -12.28
N ALA A 34 -26.62 8.34 -13.44
CA ALA A 34 -25.65 9.17 -14.14
C ALA A 34 -25.18 10.29 -13.20
N PRO A 35 -23.86 10.58 -13.14
CA PRO A 35 -23.36 11.68 -12.33
C PRO A 35 -24.08 12.96 -12.78
N SER A 36 -24.80 13.59 -11.85
CA SER A 36 -25.69 14.72 -12.13
C SER A 36 -24.95 15.95 -12.64
N GLU A 37 -23.63 16.05 -12.42
CA GLU A 37 -22.79 17.14 -12.95
C GLU A 37 -21.37 16.63 -13.31
N PRO A 38 -20.95 16.71 -14.58
CA PRO A 38 -19.63 16.27 -15.02
C PRO A 38 -18.47 17.04 -14.37
N GLY A 39 -18.69 18.28 -13.91
CA GLY A 39 -17.68 19.09 -13.21
C GLY A 39 -17.39 18.65 -11.77
N ARG A 40 -18.37 18.08 -11.06
CA ARG A 40 -18.21 17.65 -9.67
C ARG A 40 -17.28 16.45 -9.52
N LEU A 41 -17.32 15.52 -10.48
CA LEU A 41 -16.51 14.30 -10.44
C LEU A 41 -15.01 14.64 -10.51
N GLY A 42 -14.62 15.59 -11.36
CA GLY A 42 -13.25 16.10 -11.42
C GLY A 42 -12.78 16.75 -10.12
N LEU A 43 -13.63 17.56 -9.49
CA LEU A 43 -13.37 18.16 -8.17
C LEU A 43 -13.23 17.11 -7.06
N TYR A 44 -14.06 16.06 -7.05
CA TYR A 44 -13.93 14.97 -6.10
C TYR A 44 -12.62 14.20 -6.30
N VAL A 45 -12.26 13.86 -7.53
CA VAL A 45 -10.99 13.18 -7.83
C VAL A 45 -9.80 14.05 -7.42
N ALA A 46 -9.82 15.34 -7.75
CA ALA A 46 -8.79 16.28 -7.36
C ALA A 46 -8.69 16.42 -5.83
N GLY A 47 -9.83 16.49 -5.13
CA GLY A 47 -9.89 16.55 -3.68
C GLY A 47 -9.33 15.29 -3.01
N VAL A 48 -9.64 14.09 -3.54
CA VAL A 48 -9.08 12.82 -3.07
C VAL A 48 -7.56 12.78 -3.29
N LEU A 49 -7.08 13.22 -4.45
CA LEU A 49 -5.65 13.30 -4.75
C LEU A 49 -4.92 14.31 -3.85
N ALA A 50 -5.52 15.48 -3.61
CA ALA A 50 -4.97 16.49 -2.72
C ALA A 50 -4.92 16.00 -1.27
N PHE A 51 -5.99 15.36 -0.79
CA PHE A 51 -6.03 14.73 0.53
C PHE A 51 -4.98 13.62 0.65
N LEU A 52 -4.83 12.78 -0.36
CA LEU A 52 -3.77 11.77 -0.44
C LEU A 52 -2.38 12.37 -0.31
N LEU A 53 -2.10 13.43 -1.07
CA LEU A 53 -0.82 14.13 -1.00
C LEU A 53 -0.59 14.72 0.39
N LEU A 54 -1.59 15.38 0.98
CA LEU A 54 -1.47 15.97 2.31
C LEU A 54 -1.25 14.89 3.39
N TRP A 55 -1.98 13.78 3.30
CA TRP A 55 -1.87 12.65 4.24
C TRP A 55 -0.53 11.94 4.13
N THR A 56 -0.05 11.70 2.90
CA THR A 56 1.27 11.11 2.68
C THR A 56 2.39 12.02 3.18
N LEU A 57 2.29 13.35 2.95
CA LEU A 57 3.21 14.33 3.52
C LEU A 57 3.18 14.32 5.04
N LEU A 58 1.99 14.24 5.65
CA LEU A 58 1.83 14.22 7.10
C LEU A 58 2.45 12.95 7.72
N LYS A 59 2.23 11.78 7.11
CA LYS A 59 2.87 10.51 7.53
C LYS A 59 4.39 10.49 7.32
N ALA A 60 4.87 11.19 6.30
CA ALA A 60 6.29 11.40 6.04
C ALA A 60 6.93 12.41 7.01
N THR A 61 6.19 13.01 7.94
CA THR A 61 6.81 13.84 9.00
C THR A 61 7.30 12.97 10.16
N ARG A 62 8.26 13.50 10.93
CA ARG A 62 8.77 12.86 12.17
C ARG A 62 7.83 13.03 13.37
N LEU A 63 6.52 13.27 13.16
CA LEU A 63 5.59 13.54 14.25
C LEU A 63 5.43 12.30 15.15
N LYS A 64 5.51 12.50 16.48
CA LYS A 64 5.51 11.43 17.50
C LYS A 64 4.32 10.46 17.44
N TRP A 65 3.20 10.88 16.85
CA TRP A 65 1.94 10.11 16.73
C TRP A 65 1.59 9.64 15.31
N LEU A 66 2.18 10.24 14.28
CA LEU A 66 1.82 10.01 12.87
C LEU A 66 3.02 9.60 12.00
N GLY A 67 4.23 9.71 12.53
CA GLY A 67 5.47 9.58 11.79
C GLY A 67 5.99 8.16 11.73
N GLU A 68 5.71 7.49 10.62
CA GLU A 68 6.25 6.15 10.28
C GLU A 68 7.78 6.15 10.18
N ILE A 69 8.39 7.31 9.92
CA ILE A 69 9.85 7.48 9.85
C ILE A 69 10.53 7.07 11.16
N ARG A 70 9.91 7.33 12.32
CA ARG A 70 10.50 6.95 13.61
C ARG A 70 10.56 5.43 13.78
N ASP A 71 9.59 4.72 13.24
CA ASP A 71 9.54 3.26 13.30
C ASP A 71 10.50 2.63 12.29
N PHE A 72 10.78 3.31 11.17
CA PHE A 72 11.86 2.94 10.24
C PHE A 72 13.25 3.14 10.86
N GLU A 73 13.47 4.24 11.59
CA GLU A 73 14.74 4.47 12.31
C GLU A 73 14.99 3.45 13.43
N LYS A 74 13.93 2.88 14.01
CA LYS A 74 14.03 1.83 15.03
C LYS A 74 14.18 0.42 14.45
N ALA A 75 14.06 0.26 13.13
CA ALA A 75 14.07 -1.05 12.52
C ALA A 75 15.44 -1.71 12.67
N VAL A 76 15.43 -3.00 13.04
CA VAL A 76 16.65 -3.73 13.39
C VAL A 76 17.47 -4.01 12.13
N PRO A 77 18.77 -3.65 12.08
CA PRO A 77 19.63 -3.99 10.96
C PRO A 77 19.87 -5.50 10.94
N VAL A 78 19.64 -6.13 9.79
CA VAL A 78 19.91 -7.56 9.58
C VAL A 78 21.05 -7.68 8.57
N GLU A 79 22.26 -7.92 9.08
CA GLU A 79 23.50 -8.13 8.33
C GLU A 79 23.63 -9.59 7.86
N ASP A 80 22.63 -10.13 7.16
CA ASP A 80 22.86 -11.31 6.32
C ASP A 80 21.62 -11.59 5.47
N THR A 81 21.51 -10.84 4.39
CA THR A 81 20.42 -11.04 3.45
C THR A 81 21.01 -11.54 2.17
N GLY A 82 21.03 -12.87 2.03
CA GLY A 82 21.35 -13.57 0.78
C GLY A 82 20.61 -12.99 -0.43
N PRO A 83 20.92 -13.43 -1.65
CA PRO A 83 20.58 -12.74 -2.90
C PRO A 83 19.10 -12.34 -2.92
N THR A 84 18.84 -11.05 -2.76
CA THR A 84 17.49 -10.50 -2.79
C THR A 84 16.97 -10.60 -4.22
N LEU A 85 15.87 -11.34 -4.40
CA LEU A 85 15.19 -11.44 -5.69
C LEU A 85 14.77 -10.03 -6.18
N PRO A 86 14.91 -9.75 -7.48
CA PRO A 86 14.53 -8.46 -8.05
C PRO A 86 13.09 -8.09 -7.69
N ALA A 87 12.86 -6.83 -7.34
CA ALA A 87 11.54 -6.30 -6.96
C ALA A 87 10.46 -6.53 -8.03
N GLU A 88 10.86 -6.79 -9.28
CA GLU A 88 10.01 -7.06 -10.44
C GLU A 88 9.34 -8.44 -10.43
N ARG A 89 9.97 -9.47 -9.83
CA ARG A 89 9.38 -10.83 -9.84
C ARG A 89 8.21 -10.97 -8.87
N PHE A 90 8.29 -10.35 -7.69
CA PHE A 90 7.27 -10.52 -6.66
C PHE A 90 5.91 -9.86 -6.99
N LEU A 91 5.89 -8.69 -7.65
CA LEU A 91 4.62 -8.11 -8.12
C LEU A 91 3.96 -8.97 -9.21
N ARG A 92 4.76 -9.76 -9.93
CA ARG A 92 4.29 -10.64 -11.01
C ARG A 92 3.67 -11.92 -10.46
N ASP A 93 4.27 -12.49 -9.41
CA ASP A 93 3.87 -13.80 -8.90
C ASP A 93 2.65 -13.72 -7.96
N GLN A 94 2.48 -12.62 -7.21
CA GLN A 94 1.36 -12.49 -6.29
C GLN A 94 0.94 -11.02 -6.06
N PRO A 95 0.27 -10.37 -7.03
CA PRO A 95 -0.16 -8.97 -6.90
C PRO A 95 -1.33 -8.74 -5.95
N PHE A 96 -1.94 -9.82 -5.44
CA PHE A 96 -3.25 -9.78 -4.81
C PHE A 96 -3.30 -10.62 -3.52
N SER A 97 -3.99 -10.10 -2.51
CA SER A 97 -4.27 -10.80 -1.26
C SER A 97 -5.74 -11.24 -1.24
N PRO A 98 -6.05 -12.51 -1.58
CA PRO A 98 -7.42 -12.99 -1.63
C PRO A 98 -8.11 -12.92 -0.28
N ARG A 99 -7.35 -13.09 0.81
CA ARG A 99 -7.88 -12.99 2.18
C ARG A 99 -8.39 -11.58 2.48
N LEU A 100 -7.61 -10.54 2.16
CA LEU A 100 -8.03 -9.16 2.38
C LEU A 100 -9.22 -8.81 1.49
N PHE A 101 -9.18 -9.23 0.22
CA PHE A 101 -10.29 -9.02 -0.70
C PHE A 101 -11.60 -9.63 -0.17
N VAL A 102 -11.61 -10.90 0.22
CA VAL A 102 -12.81 -11.58 0.74
C VAL A 102 -13.32 -10.90 2.01
N LEU A 103 -12.41 -10.54 2.92
CA LEU A 103 -12.78 -9.85 4.17
C LEU A 103 -13.48 -8.52 3.86
N TYR A 104 -12.89 -7.69 3.01
CA TYR A 104 -13.50 -6.40 2.63
C TYR A 104 -14.81 -6.61 1.90
N LEU A 105 -14.90 -7.56 0.98
CA LEU A 105 -16.11 -7.83 0.22
C LEU A 105 -17.26 -8.28 1.14
N LEU A 106 -16.96 -9.13 2.13
CA LEU A 106 -17.92 -9.62 3.12
C LEU A 106 -18.56 -8.48 3.93
N PHE A 107 -17.80 -7.44 4.28
CA PHE A 107 -18.34 -6.31 5.04
C PHE A 107 -18.90 -5.20 4.14
N THR A 108 -18.22 -4.89 3.05
CA THR A 108 -18.55 -3.74 2.20
C THR A 108 -19.83 -3.99 1.41
N VAL A 109 -20.03 -5.19 0.87
CA VAL A 109 -21.20 -5.47 0.00
C VAL A 109 -22.51 -5.42 0.78
N PRO A 110 -22.70 -6.11 1.93
CA PRO A 110 -23.94 -6.00 2.69
C PRO A 110 -24.20 -4.57 3.17
N LEU A 111 -23.15 -3.88 3.61
CA LEU A 111 -23.24 -2.52 4.10
C LEU A 111 -23.59 -1.54 2.98
N SER A 112 -23.03 -1.73 1.79
CA SER A 112 -23.31 -0.88 0.62
C SER A 112 -24.71 -1.10 0.04
N LEU A 113 -25.26 -2.31 0.21
CA LEU A 113 -26.64 -2.62 -0.11
C LEU A 113 -27.63 -1.97 0.87
N TRP A 114 -27.22 -1.66 2.10
CA TRP A 114 -28.00 -0.87 3.06
C TRP A 114 -27.82 0.64 2.80
N GLU A 115 -26.57 1.10 2.70
CA GLU A 115 -26.18 2.50 2.49
C GLU A 115 -25.14 2.64 1.35
N PRO A 116 -25.50 3.19 0.17
CA PRO A 116 -24.65 3.18 -1.03
C PRO A 116 -23.27 3.79 -0.85
N TRP A 117 -23.17 4.83 -0.03
CA TRP A 117 -21.92 5.53 0.23
C TRP A 117 -20.91 4.64 0.98
N ALA A 118 -21.38 3.59 1.67
CA ALA A 118 -20.53 2.64 2.37
C ALA A 118 -19.63 1.84 1.41
N ALA A 119 -19.97 1.76 0.12
CA ALA A 119 -19.09 1.18 -0.90
C ALA A 119 -17.73 1.89 -0.99
N VAL A 120 -17.68 3.17 -0.57
CA VAL A 120 -16.48 4.01 -0.63
C VAL A 120 -15.62 3.86 0.63
N LEU A 121 -16.14 3.29 1.73
CA LEU A 121 -15.40 3.13 2.99
C LEU A 121 -14.05 2.42 2.84
N PRO A 122 -13.92 1.34 2.05
CA PRO A 122 -12.64 0.66 1.90
C PRO A 122 -11.55 1.52 1.26
N LEU A 123 -11.93 2.54 0.47
CA LEU A 123 -10.95 3.44 -0.13
C LEU A 123 -10.08 4.09 0.95
N TRP A 124 -10.64 4.48 2.10
CA TRP A 124 -9.86 5.06 3.19
C TRP A 124 -8.69 4.18 3.62
N SER A 125 -8.90 2.87 3.74
CA SER A 125 -7.83 1.92 4.06
C SER A 125 -6.80 1.80 2.94
N ALA A 126 -7.27 1.80 1.69
CA ALA A 126 -6.37 1.81 0.53
C ALA A 126 -5.51 3.08 0.47
N LEU A 127 -6.08 4.26 0.78
CA LEU A 127 -5.33 5.51 0.87
C LEU A 127 -4.26 5.42 1.97
N ASP A 128 -4.61 4.83 3.12
CA ASP A 128 -3.69 4.71 4.23
C ASP A 128 -2.48 3.84 3.89
N TRP A 129 -2.72 2.63 3.36
CA TRP A 129 -1.66 1.70 2.92
C TRP A 129 -0.85 2.24 1.75
N LEU A 130 -1.47 2.96 0.82
CA LEU A 130 -0.75 3.62 -0.27
C LEU A 130 0.21 4.69 0.28
N GLY A 131 -0.19 5.42 1.32
CA GLY A 131 0.66 6.35 2.04
C GLY A 131 1.84 5.67 2.72
N GLN A 132 1.61 4.50 3.34
CA GLN A 132 2.70 3.72 3.97
C GLN A 132 3.69 3.22 2.93
N ALA A 133 3.18 2.69 1.81
CA ALA A 133 4.00 2.22 0.69
C ALA A 133 4.87 3.35 0.12
N ALA A 134 4.30 4.55 -0.08
CA ALA A 134 5.02 5.70 -0.61
C ALA A 134 6.11 6.20 0.35
N THR A 135 5.79 6.31 1.65
CA THR A 135 6.74 6.76 2.68
C THR A 135 7.89 5.76 2.82
N ALA A 136 7.57 4.46 2.88
CA ALA A 136 8.58 3.41 2.90
C ALA A 136 9.46 3.44 1.63
N ALA A 137 8.88 3.57 0.44
CA ALA A 137 9.63 3.61 -0.80
C ALA A 137 10.52 4.86 -0.93
N HIS A 138 10.07 6.01 -0.41
CA HIS A 138 10.87 7.23 -0.38
C HIS A 138 12.05 7.08 0.60
N TRP A 139 11.79 6.54 1.78
CA TRP A 139 12.82 6.30 2.79
C TRP A 139 13.87 5.29 2.34
N GLU A 140 13.45 4.17 1.74
CA GLU A 140 14.33 3.17 1.12
C GLU A 140 15.23 3.78 0.03
N ARG A 141 14.69 4.71 -0.78
CA ARG A 141 15.47 5.44 -1.79
C ARG A 141 16.48 6.40 -1.18
N GLY A 142 16.09 7.14 -0.14
CA GLY A 142 16.95 8.12 0.52
C GLY A 142 18.12 7.50 1.30
N HIS A 143 17.93 6.29 1.84
CA HIS A 143 18.90 5.63 2.72
C HIS A 143 19.62 4.42 2.08
N GLY A 144 19.26 4.04 0.85
CA GLY A 144 19.92 2.93 0.14
C GLY A 144 19.66 1.56 0.78
N VAL A 145 18.56 1.41 1.50
CA VAL A 145 18.20 0.21 2.26
C VAL A 145 16.81 -0.31 1.87
N LEU A 146 16.49 -1.53 2.27
CA LEU A 146 15.22 -2.20 2.01
C LEU A 146 14.54 -2.56 3.33
N LEU A 147 13.24 -2.27 3.43
CA LEU A 147 12.40 -2.56 4.60
C LEU A 147 11.65 -3.88 4.43
N TRP A 148 11.80 -4.76 5.41
CA TRP A 148 11.19 -6.08 5.44
C TRP A 148 10.26 -6.22 6.63
N ARG A 149 9.11 -6.86 6.40
CA ARG A 149 8.15 -7.21 7.44
C ARG A 149 8.28 -8.69 7.81
N GLY A 150 8.34 -8.99 9.12
CA GLY A 150 8.31 -10.36 9.63
C GLY A 150 9.52 -11.20 9.30
N ARG A 151 10.70 -10.59 9.18
CA ARG A 151 11.97 -11.28 8.91
C ARG A 151 12.61 -11.85 10.18
N VAL A 152 12.38 -11.20 11.32
CA VAL A 152 12.84 -11.68 12.63
C VAL A 152 11.87 -12.76 13.11
N ALA A 153 12.29 -14.03 13.04
CA ALA A 153 11.42 -15.17 13.37
C ALA A 153 10.88 -15.13 14.82
N SER A 154 11.66 -14.54 15.74
CA SER A 154 11.24 -14.35 17.15
C SER A 154 10.23 -13.21 17.33
N ARG A 155 10.11 -12.28 16.37
CA ARG A 155 9.23 -11.10 16.43
C ARG A 155 8.69 -10.78 15.03
N PRO A 156 7.69 -11.53 14.53
CA PRO A 156 7.18 -11.39 13.18
C PRO A 156 6.47 -10.05 12.90
N TRP A 157 6.18 -9.27 13.94
CA TRP A 157 5.63 -7.92 13.84
C TRP A 157 6.70 -6.82 13.69
N GLU A 158 7.98 -7.11 13.91
CA GLU A 158 9.05 -6.11 13.82
C GLU A 158 9.51 -5.88 12.37
N LEU A 159 9.83 -4.62 12.08
CA LEU A 159 10.46 -4.19 10.85
C LEU A 159 11.96 -4.45 10.92
N SER A 160 12.53 -4.89 9.80
CA SER A 160 13.95 -5.15 9.66
C SER A 160 14.50 -4.49 8.40
N VAL A 161 15.75 -4.05 8.46
CA VAL A 161 16.41 -3.31 7.38
C VAL A 161 17.55 -4.15 6.83
N SER A 162 17.67 -4.19 5.50
CA SER A 162 18.85 -4.75 4.83
C SER A 162 19.44 -3.75 3.85
N ARG A 163 20.76 -3.79 3.62
CA ARG A 163 21.38 -2.97 2.57
C ARG A 163 20.83 -3.41 1.21
N ARG A 164 20.59 -2.43 0.33
CA ARG A 164 20.27 -2.73 -1.07
C ARG A 164 21.52 -3.35 -1.70
N PRO A 165 21.41 -4.50 -2.40
CA PRO A 165 22.56 -5.01 -3.14
C PRO A 165 22.99 -3.96 -4.16
N PRO A 166 24.30 -3.80 -4.40
CA PRO A 166 24.78 -2.90 -5.44
C PRO A 166 24.09 -3.26 -6.76
N THR A 167 23.55 -2.25 -7.42
CA THR A 167 22.97 -2.39 -8.75
C THR A 167 24.03 -3.04 -9.64
N ARG A 168 23.80 -4.29 -10.05
CA ARG A 168 24.66 -4.95 -11.05
C ARG A 168 24.63 -4.05 -12.29
N THR A 169 25.77 -3.48 -12.64
CA THR A 169 25.97 -2.91 -13.97
C THR A 169 25.68 -4.00 -15.00
N ALA A 170 25.21 -3.62 -16.19
CA ALA A 170 24.88 -4.56 -17.27
C ALA A 170 26.03 -5.52 -17.64
N THR A 171 27.25 -5.22 -17.18
CA THR A 171 28.48 -6.00 -17.33
C THR A 171 28.77 -7.02 -16.22
N GLY A 172 27.92 -7.14 -15.18
CA GLY A 172 28.05 -8.18 -14.14
C GLY A 172 29.20 -8.00 -13.15
N ALA A 173 29.97 -6.92 -13.22
CA ALA A 173 31.05 -6.62 -12.30
C ALA A 173 30.55 -6.00 -10.98
N GLN A 174 31.18 -6.33 -9.86
CA GLN A 174 31.00 -5.63 -8.60
C GLN A 174 31.56 -4.20 -8.71
N PRO A 175 30.90 -3.18 -8.13
CA PRO A 175 31.48 -1.85 -8.05
C PRO A 175 32.70 -1.87 -7.11
N ALA A 176 33.74 -1.14 -7.51
CA ALA A 176 34.98 -0.93 -6.77
C ALA A 176 34.76 -0.14 -5.47
#